data_AF-X1PN28-F1
#
_entry.id   AF-X1PN28-F1
#
_cell.length_a   1.000
_cell.length_b   1.000
_cell.length_c   1.000
_cell.angle_alpha   90.00
_cell.angle_beta   90.00
_cell.angle_gamma   90.00
#
_symmetry.space_group_name_H-M   'P 1'
#
loop_
_entity.id
_entity.type
_entity.pdbx_description
1 polymer ?
#
loop_
_entity_poly.entity_id
_entity_poly.type
_entity_poly.pdbx_seq_one_letter_code
_entity_poly.pdbx_strand_id
1 'polypeptide(L)'
;TISINKGGGAFVCGESSALMTSLEGKIGEPRAKYIHMSEKGLWDSPSLLNNVKTWANVPLIINKGAEWYSRIGTADSKGTMIFSLVGKINNTGLVEVPMGITLREMIYDIGGGIPNGKKFKAVQTGGPSGGCIPEQYLDTPVDFDELTKLGSMMGSGGMIVMEGY
;
A
#
# COMPACT_ATOMS: atom_id res chain seq x y z
N THR A 1 20.64 7.04 17.99
CA THR A 1 19.45 7.68 18.58
C THR A 1 18.38 7.79 17.52
N ILE A 2 17.10 7.65 17.87
CA ILE A 2 15.96 7.84 16.94
C ILE A 2 15.30 9.18 17.27
N SER A 3 14.97 9.95 16.24
CA SER A 3 14.24 11.21 16.37
C SER A 3 12.90 11.12 15.63
N ILE A 4 11.85 11.66 16.22
CA ILE A 4 10.49 11.68 15.64
C ILE A 4 10.15 13.11 15.25
N ASN A 5 9.73 13.31 14.00
CA ASN A 5 9.26 14.60 13.50
C ASN A 5 7.77 14.53 13.20
N LYS A 6 7.00 15.49 13.72
CA LYS A 6 5.55 15.60 13.45
C LYS A 6 5.33 16.44 12.20
N GLY A 7 4.61 15.88 11.21
CA GLY A 7 4.25 16.61 10.00
C GLY A 7 3.21 17.70 10.23
N GLY A 8 3.12 18.66 9.30
CA GLY A 8 2.19 19.79 9.34
C GLY A 8 0.78 19.54 8.78
N GLY A 9 0.42 18.28 8.47
CA GLY A 9 -0.90 17.92 7.94
C GLY A 9 -1.06 18.02 6.41
N ALA A 10 0.01 18.28 5.66
CA ALA A 10 -0.02 18.34 4.21
C ALA A 10 0.09 16.94 3.56
N PHE A 11 -0.91 16.53 2.77
CA PHE A 11 -0.92 15.24 2.07
C PHE A 11 0.28 15.06 1.12
N VAL A 12 0.70 16.14 0.45
CA VAL A 12 1.84 16.13 -0.47
C VAL A 12 3.17 15.74 0.20
N CYS A 13 3.32 15.97 1.51
CA CYS A 13 4.50 15.56 2.26
C CYS A 13 4.62 14.03 2.42
N GLY A 14 3.65 13.24 1.94
CA GLY A 14 3.83 11.81 1.76
C GLY A 14 4.76 11.46 0.58
N GLU A 15 4.96 12.40 -0.36
CA GLU A 15 5.92 12.27 -1.44
C GLU A 15 7.35 12.44 -0.89
N SER A 16 8.27 11.61 -1.38
CA SER A 16 9.62 11.48 -0.85
C SER A 16 10.45 12.78 -0.75
N SER A 17 10.44 13.62 -1.78
CA SER A 17 11.21 14.87 -1.81
C SER A 17 10.52 15.99 -1.04
N ALA A 18 9.18 16.02 -1.07
CA ALA A 18 8.39 16.91 -0.24
C ALA A 18 8.59 16.61 1.26
N LEU A 19 8.65 15.33 1.64
CA LEU A 19 8.93 14.89 3.01
C LEU A 19 10.27 15.41 3.50
N MET A 20 11.34 15.22 2.72
CA MET A 20 12.69 15.69 3.09
C MET A 20 12.73 17.21 3.22
N THR A 21 12.11 17.93 2.28
CA THR A 21 12.00 19.39 2.34
C THR A 21 11.28 19.85 3.61
N SER A 22 10.20 19.16 3.98
CA SER A 22 9.47 19.45 5.22
C SER A 22 10.32 19.16 6.46
N LEU A 23 11.12 18.09 6.46
CA LEU A 23 12.06 17.78 7.55
C LEU A 23 13.19 18.80 7.67
N GLU A 24 13.58 19.44 6.56
CA GLU A 24 14.52 20.56 6.53
C GLU A 24 13.92 21.88 7.06
N GLY A 25 12.64 21.89 7.47
CA GLY A 25 11.94 23.09 7.93
C GLY A 25 11.49 24.03 6.81
N LYS A 26 11.53 23.56 5.56
CA LYS A 26 11.07 24.30 4.37
C LYS A 26 9.64 23.89 4.01
N ILE A 27 9.04 24.59 3.05
CA ILE A 27 7.72 24.24 2.50
C ILE A 27 7.82 22.88 1.80
N GLY A 28 6.95 21.93 2.14
CA GLY A 28 6.95 20.56 1.62
C GLY A 28 6.50 20.45 0.16
N GLU A 29 7.25 21.04 -0.76
CA GLU A 29 7.01 20.94 -2.20
C GLU A 29 7.86 19.82 -2.83
N PRO A 30 7.28 18.99 -3.72
CA PRO A 30 8.05 18.01 -4.47
C PRO A 30 9.11 18.71 -5.34
N ARG A 31 10.30 18.12 -5.42
CA ARG A 31 11.40 18.61 -6.25
C ARG A 31 11.70 17.60 -7.36
N ALA A 32 12.27 18.09 -8.47
CA ALA A 32 12.75 17.23 -9.54
C ALA A 32 13.88 16.31 -9.04
N LYS A 33 13.75 15.01 -9.30
CA LYS A 33 14.66 13.96 -8.81
C LYS A 33 15.82 13.74 -9.78
N TYR A 34 16.63 14.76 -10.02
CA TYR A 34 17.82 14.63 -10.88
C TYR A 34 18.93 13.78 -10.23
N ILE A 35 18.97 13.75 -8.90
CA ILE A 35 19.90 12.94 -8.10
C ILE A 35 19.07 12.01 -7.21
N HIS A 36 19.48 10.75 -7.09
CA HIS A 36 18.81 9.81 -6.20
C HIS A 36 19.01 10.20 -4.73
N MET A 37 17.96 10.06 -3.92
CA MET A 37 18.01 10.40 -2.49
C MET A 37 19.00 9.54 -1.69
N SER A 38 19.28 8.32 -2.18
CA SER A 38 20.33 7.46 -1.63
C SER A 38 21.73 8.06 -1.79
N GLU A 39 21.92 9.01 -2.70
CA GLU A 39 23.16 9.76 -2.89
C GLU A 39 23.09 11.13 -2.20
N LYS A 40 22.01 11.89 -2.44
CA LYS A 40 21.76 13.20 -1.83
C LYS A 40 20.27 13.37 -1.53
N GLY A 41 19.90 13.13 -0.27
CA GLY A 41 18.53 13.26 0.23
C GLY A 41 18.43 14.34 1.30
N LEU A 42 18.15 13.94 2.54
CA LEU A 42 17.97 14.86 3.66
C LEU A 42 19.28 15.60 3.98
N TRP A 43 19.24 16.93 4.01
CA TRP A 43 20.41 17.78 4.26
C TRP A 43 21.59 17.45 3.32
N ASP A 44 21.28 17.22 2.04
CA ASP A 44 22.25 16.87 0.99
C ASP A 44 23.11 15.63 1.30
N SER A 45 22.64 14.76 2.21
CA SER A 45 23.35 13.56 2.65
C SER A 45 22.66 12.28 2.13
N PRO A 46 23.41 11.19 1.89
CA PRO A 46 22.86 9.88 1.53
C PRO A 46 21.73 9.46 2.48
N SER A 47 20.53 9.23 1.95
CA SER A 47 19.32 8.99 2.75
C SER A 47 18.50 7.82 2.24
N LEU A 48 18.28 6.83 3.09
CA LEU A 48 17.36 5.71 2.82
C LEU A 48 15.97 6.06 3.32
N LEU A 49 15.06 6.30 2.38
CA LEU A 49 13.65 6.52 2.67
C LEU A 49 12.86 5.24 2.35
N ASN A 50 12.16 4.70 3.34
CA ASN A 50 11.25 3.57 3.16
C ASN A 50 9.97 3.78 3.96
N ASN A 51 8.89 3.13 3.54
CA ASN A 51 7.64 3.10 4.30
C ASN A 51 7.83 2.33 5.61
N VAL A 52 7.02 2.67 6.61
CA VAL A 52 7.00 1.98 7.91
C VAL A 52 6.83 0.46 7.76
N LYS A 53 5.99 -0.01 6.84
CA LYS A 53 5.77 -1.45 6.58
C LYS A 53 7.03 -2.16 6.08
N THR A 54 7.85 -1.49 5.27
CA THR A 54 9.13 -2.04 4.80
C THR A 54 10.06 -2.23 5.99
N TRP A 55 10.25 -1.19 6.82
CA TRP A 55 11.10 -1.26 8.00
C TRP A 55 10.60 -2.27 9.04
N ALA A 56 9.29 -2.43 9.19
CA ALA A 56 8.69 -3.42 10.10
C ALA A 56 9.01 -4.87 9.69
N ASN A 57 9.20 -5.14 8.40
CA ASN A 57 9.56 -6.48 7.90
C ASN A 57 11.06 -6.79 8.02
N VAL A 58 11.94 -5.79 8.04
CA VAL A 58 13.41 -6.00 8.08
C VAL A 58 13.85 -6.87 9.27
N PRO A 59 13.43 -6.62 10.53
CA PRO A 59 13.80 -7.48 11.65
C PRO A 59 13.34 -8.92 11.48
N LEU A 60 12.14 -9.15 10.90
CA LEU A 60 11.62 -10.49 10.66
C LEU A 60 12.47 -11.23 9.63
N ILE A 61 12.85 -10.55 8.55
CA ILE A 61 13.71 -11.11 7.49
C ILE A 61 15.10 -11.44 8.03
N ILE A 62 15.70 -10.56 8.82
CA ILE A 62 17.03 -10.81 9.43
C ILE A 62 16.96 -12.02 10.38
N ASN A 63 15.92 -12.10 11.22
CA ASN A 63 15.82 -13.14 12.24
C ASN A 63 15.41 -14.51 11.69
N LYS A 64 14.59 -14.56 10.63
CA LYS A 64 14.06 -15.81 10.07
C LYS A 64 14.70 -16.21 8.74
N GLY A 65 15.48 -15.32 8.13
CA GLY A 65 16.13 -15.51 6.84
C GLY A 65 15.30 -15.05 5.65
N ALA A 66 15.99 -14.60 4.59
CA ALA A 66 15.36 -14.15 3.36
C ALA A 66 14.56 -15.25 2.65
N GLU A 67 15.04 -16.50 2.72
CA GLU A 67 14.34 -17.65 2.13
C GLU A 67 12.98 -17.92 2.79
N TRP A 68 12.88 -17.74 4.11
CA TRP A 68 11.59 -17.84 4.80
C TRP A 68 10.58 -16.82 4.28
N TYR A 69 11.01 -15.57 4.12
CA TYR A 69 10.14 -14.49 3.64
C TYR A 69 9.76 -14.68 2.16
N SER A 70 10.69 -15.14 1.31
CA SER A 70 10.47 -15.32 -0.13
C SER A 70 9.63 -16.54 -0.52
N ARG A 71 9.37 -17.45 0.44
CA ARG A 71 8.42 -18.55 0.29
C ARG A 71 6.95 -18.11 0.39
N ILE A 72 6.70 -16.89 0.88
CA ILE A 72 5.36 -16.31 1.00
C ILE A 72 5.11 -15.40 -0.21
N GLY A 73 3.88 -15.39 -0.72
CA GLY A 73 3.48 -14.56 -1.87
C GLY A 73 3.66 -15.27 -3.21
N THR A 74 3.80 -14.50 -4.28
CA THR A 74 3.92 -14.99 -5.66
C THR A 74 5.38 -15.17 -6.08
N ALA A 75 5.64 -15.54 -7.33
CA ALA A 75 7.00 -15.59 -7.88
C ALA A 75 7.68 -14.22 -7.83
N ASP A 76 6.94 -13.17 -8.23
CA ASP A 76 7.48 -11.82 -8.43
C ASP A 76 7.19 -10.88 -7.24
N SER A 77 6.18 -11.17 -6.42
CA SER A 77 5.82 -10.39 -5.23
C SER A 77 5.94 -11.23 -3.96
N LYS A 78 7.03 -11.02 -3.22
CA LYS A 78 7.35 -11.78 -2.00
C LYS A 78 6.77 -11.17 -0.74
N GLY A 79 6.42 -12.03 0.21
CA GLY A 79 5.96 -11.66 1.55
C GLY A 79 4.47 -11.38 1.63
N THR A 80 4.11 -10.61 2.66
CA THR A 80 2.75 -10.21 2.98
C THR A 80 2.53 -8.73 2.73
N MET A 81 1.27 -8.35 2.57
CA MET A 81 0.85 -6.95 2.57
C MET A 81 -0.33 -6.76 3.51
N ILE A 82 -0.31 -5.63 4.23
CA ILE A 82 -1.41 -5.18 5.07
C ILE A 82 -2.31 -4.26 4.26
N PHE A 83 -3.59 -4.64 4.16
CA PHE A 83 -4.67 -3.87 3.56
C PHE A 83 -5.59 -3.25 4.61
N SER A 84 -6.06 -2.04 4.33
CA SER A 84 -7.17 -1.42 5.04
C SER A 84 -8.43 -1.66 4.22
N LEU A 85 -9.24 -2.63 4.66
CA LEU A 85 -10.47 -3.04 4.01
C LEU A 85 -11.64 -2.30 4.65
N VAL A 86 -12.24 -1.38 3.89
CA VAL A 86 -13.27 -0.44 4.36
C VAL A 86 -14.37 -0.27 3.30
N GLY A 87 -15.39 0.54 3.63
CA GLY A 87 -16.49 0.86 2.72
C GLY A 87 -17.73 0.02 2.99
N LYS A 88 -18.36 -0.50 1.94
CA LYS A 88 -19.58 -1.31 2.01
C LYS A 88 -19.24 -2.79 2.15
N ILE A 89 -18.72 -3.15 3.33
CA ILE A 89 -18.26 -4.50 3.64
C ILE A 89 -18.60 -4.87 5.09
N ASN A 90 -18.89 -6.15 5.37
CA ASN A 90 -19.30 -6.60 6.71
C ASN A 90 -18.16 -6.52 7.74
N ASN A 91 -16.99 -7.03 7.38
CA ASN A 91 -15.81 -7.03 8.25
C ASN A 91 -14.85 -5.93 7.80
N THR A 92 -14.96 -4.76 8.43
CA THR A 92 -14.04 -3.64 8.21
C THR A 92 -12.83 -3.76 9.14
N GLY A 93 -11.62 -3.53 8.62
CA GLY A 93 -10.41 -3.56 9.44
C GLY A 93 -9.11 -3.59 8.65
N LEU A 94 -8.02 -3.89 9.37
CA LEU A 94 -6.72 -4.20 8.79
C LEU A 94 -6.59 -5.70 8.59
N VAL A 95 -6.16 -6.12 7.41
CA VAL A 95 -5.96 -7.51 7.06
C VAL A 95 -4.56 -7.68 6.50
N GLU A 96 -3.76 -8.56 7.10
CA GLU A 96 -2.48 -8.99 6.54
C GLU A 96 -2.66 -10.28 5.77
N VAL A 97 -2.27 -10.27 4.49
CA VAL A 97 -2.43 -11.39 3.57
C VAL A 97 -1.17 -11.62 2.76
N PRO A 98 -0.91 -12.85 2.30
CA PRO A 98 0.13 -13.10 1.31
C PRO A 98 -0.19 -12.36 0.01
N MET A 99 0.85 -11.86 -0.66
CA MET A 99 0.70 -11.33 -2.01
C MET A 99 0.12 -12.38 -2.96
N GLY A 100 -0.74 -11.96 -3.89
CA GLY A 100 -1.40 -12.86 -4.86
C GLY A 100 -2.74 -13.44 -4.44
N ILE A 101 -3.23 -13.18 -3.22
CA ILE A 101 -4.63 -13.45 -2.85
C ILE A 101 -5.58 -12.75 -3.83
N THR A 102 -6.73 -13.34 -4.17
CA THR A 102 -7.68 -12.72 -5.09
C THR A 102 -8.52 -11.63 -4.41
N LEU A 103 -9.06 -10.70 -5.20
CA LEU A 103 -10.04 -9.72 -4.69
C LEU A 103 -11.28 -10.42 -4.12
N ARG A 104 -11.70 -11.55 -4.69
CA ARG A 104 -12.82 -12.37 -4.21
C ARG A 104 -12.58 -12.87 -2.80
N GLU A 105 -11.43 -13.50 -2.53
CA GLU A 105 -11.08 -13.99 -1.20
C GLU A 105 -10.99 -12.83 -0.19
N MET A 106 -10.40 -11.70 -0.60
CA MET A 106 -10.36 -10.49 0.23
C MET A 106 -11.74 -9.98 0.61
N ILE A 107 -12.68 -9.92 -0.35
CA ILE A 107 -14.00 -9.31 -0.14
C ILE A 107 -14.97 -10.26 0.56
N TYR A 108 -15.02 -11.53 0.14
CA TYR A 108 -16.05 -12.47 0.60
C TYR A 108 -15.58 -13.34 1.76
N ASP A 109 -14.37 -13.89 1.69
CA ASP A 109 -13.90 -14.83 2.71
C ASP A 109 -13.41 -14.10 3.96
N ILE A 110 -12.64 -13.03 3.76
CA ILE A 110 -12.10 -12.20 4.84
C ILE A 110 -13.09 -11.09 5.20
N GLY A 111 -13.52 -10.32 4.20
CA GLY A 111 -14.44 -9.20 4.36
C GLY A 111 -15.86 -9.59 4.73
N GLY A 112 -16.24 -10.85 4.59
CA GLY A 112 -17.60 -11.33 4.86
C GLY A 112 -18.65 -10.83 3.86
N GLY A 113 -18.22 -10.31 2.71
CA GLY A 113 -19.10 -9.81 1.65
C GLY A 113 -19.76 -8.46 1.97
N ILE A 114 -20.76 -8.13 1.16
CA ILE A 114 -21.47 -6.85 1.20
C ILE A 114 -22.60 -6.89 2.24
N PRO A 115 -22.80 -5.83 3.04
CA PRO A 115 -23.89 -5.76 4.00
C PRO A 115 -25.27 -5.99 3.38
N ASN A 116 -26.15 -6.64 4.14
CA ASN A 116 -27.53 -6.93 3.76
C ASN A 116 -27.68 -7.78 2.48
N GLY A 117 -26.64 -8.54 2.09
CA GLY A 117 -26.68 -9.40 0.90
C GLY A 117 -26.79 -8.62 -0.42
N LYS A 118 -26.44 -7.34 -0.42
CA LYS A 118 -26.37 -6.53 -1.63
C LYS A 118 -25.27 -7.04 -2.58
N LYS A 119 -25.35 -6.63 -3.85
CA LYS A 119 -24.34 -6.99 -4.84
C LYS A 119 -23.08 -6.14 -4.69
N PHE A 120 -21.93 -6.76 -4.89
CA PHE A 120 -20.67 -6.04 -5.09
C PHE A 120 -20.72 -5.27 -6.41
N LYS A 121 -20.25 -4.03 -6.42
CA LYS A 121 -20.16 -3.21 -7.64
C LYS A 121 -18.72 -3.04 -8.10
N ALA A 122 -17.87 -2.60 -7.18
CA ALA A 122 -16.46 -2.36 -7.45
C ALA A 122 -15.67 -2.24 -6.14
N VAL A 123 -14.35 -2.34 -6.24
CA VAL A 123 -13.41 -1.99 -5.17
C VAL A 123 -12.39 -0.99 -5.71
N GLN A 124 -12.17 0.11 -4.97
CA GLN A 124 -11.09 1.04 -5.27
C GLN A 124 -9.84 0.60 -4.50
N THR A 125 -8.72 0.44 -5.20
CA THR A 125 -7.41 0.17 -4.60
C THR A 125 -6.48 1.35 -4.82
N GLY A 126 -5.39 1.46 -4.05
CA GLY A 126 -4.38 2.50 -4.30
C GLY A 126 -4.73 3.91 -3.80
N GLY A 127 -5.81 4.05 -3.02
CA GLY A 127 -6.29 5.33 -2.53
C GLY A 127 -6.92 6.20 -3.64
N PRO A 128 -7.06 7.52 -3.44
CA PRO A 128 -7.71 8.42 -4.39
C PRO A 128 -7.09 8.44 -5.79
N SER A 129 -5.84 8.00 -5.91
CA SER A 129 -5.09 7.95 -7.18
C SER A 129 -5.27 6.65 -7.96
N GLY A 130 -5.87 5.61 -7.36
CA GLY A 130 -6.09 4.33 -8.01
C GLY A 130 -7.51 4.16 -8.57
N GLY A 131 -7.63 3.19 -9.48
CA GLY A 131 -8.85 2.88 -10.22
C GLY A 131 -9.87 2.06 -9.43
N CYS A 132 -11.09 2.02 -9.95
CA CYS A 132 -12.17 1.19 -9.43
C CYS A 132 -12.24 -0.12 -10.24
N ILE A 133 -12.07 -1.24 -9.57
CA ILE A 133 -12.06 -2.57 -10.18
C ILE A 133 -13.47 -3.18 -10.09
N PRO A 134 -14.18 -3.38 -11.22
CA PRO A 134 -15.55 -3.90 -11.21
C PRO A 134 -15.62 -5.41 -10.95
N GLU A 135 -16.84 -5.88 -10.67
CA GLU A 135 -17.18 -7.28 -10.33
C GLU A 135 -16.56 -8.35 -11.25
N GLN A 136 -16.48 -8.08 -12.55
CA GLN A 136 -15.94 -9.03 -13.54
C GLN A 136 -14.45 -9.38 -13.33
N TYR A 137 -13.74 -8.62 -12.49
CA TYR A 137 -12.33 -8.84 -12.15
C TYR A 137 -12.13 -9.27 -10.69
N LEU A 138 -13.17 -9.79 -10.02
CA LEU A 138 -13.05 -10.29 -8.65
C LEU A 138 -12.01 -11.41 -8.50
N ASP A 139 -11.78 -12.19 -9.56
CA ASP A 139 -10.79 -13.26 -9.55
C ASP A 139 -9.36 -12.78 -9.85
N THR A 140 -9.16 -11.46 -10.02
CA THR A 140 -7.82 -10.90 -10.22
C THR A 140 -6.98 -11.02 -8.95
N PRO A 141 -5.75 -11.57 -9.05
CA PRO A 141 -4.80 -11.57 -7.94
C PRO A 141 -4.44 -10.15 -7.51
N VAL A 142 -4.32 -9.96 -6.21
CA VAL A 142 -3.83 -8.72 -5.58
C VAL A 142 -2.31 -8.75 -5.67
N ASP A 143 -1.82 -8.25 -6.80
CA ASP A 143 -0.41 -8.13 -7.18
C ASP A 143 -0.14 -6.76 -7.83
N PHE A 144 1.09 -6.26 -7.78
CA PHE A 144 1.43 -4.95 -8.33
C PHE A 144 1.15 -4.86 -9.84
N ASP A 145 1.53 -5.90 -10.59
CA ASP A 145 1.43 -5.89 -12.05
C ASP A 145 -0.02 -6.13 -12.49
N GLU A 146 -0.71 -7.07 -11.85
CA GLU A 146 -2.11 -7.39 -12.17
C GLU A 146 -3.05 -6.21 -11.92
N LEU A 147 -2.89 -5.51 -10.80
CA LEU A 147 -3.71 -4.32 -10.53
C LEU A 147 -3.39 -3.18 -11.50
N THR A 148 -2.14 -3.05 -11.93
CA THR A 148 -1.71 -2.04 -12.91
C THR A 148 -2.33 -2.30 -14.28
N LYS A 149 -2.41 -3.57 -14.72
CA LYS A 149 -3.08 -3.96 -15.98
C LYS A 149 -4.56 -3.55 -16.01
N LEU A 150 -5.20 -3.46 -14.85
CA LEU A 150 -6.59 -3.02 -14.71
C LEU A 150 -6.75 -1.49 -14.57
N GLY A 151 -5.69 -0.71 -14.75
CA GLY A 151 -5.71 0.74 -14.55
C GLY A 151 -5.87 1.14 -13.09
N SER A 152 -5.54 0.24 -12.16
CA SER A 152 -5.48 0.50 -10.74
C SER A 152 -4.04 0.43 -10.23
N MET A 153 -3.86 0.46 -8.91
CA MET A 153 -2.56 0.26 -8.28
C MET A 153 -2.73 -0.28 -6.86
N MET A 154 -1.66 -0.89 -6.34
CA MET A 154 -1.61 -1.37 -4.96
C MET A 154 -1.60 -0.20 -3.96
N GLY A 155 -0.79 0.83 -4.27
CA GLY A 155 -0.56 1.99 -3.42
C GLY A 155 -0.16 1.61 -1.99
N SER A 156 -0.75 2.27 -1.01
CA SER A 156 -0.50 2.01 0.42
C SER A 156 -1.29 0.82 0.99
N GLY A 157 -2.09 0.10 0.18
CA GLY A 157 -2.94 -0.99 0.63
C GLY A 157 -4.35 -0.56 1.10
N GLY A 158 -4.85 0.62 0.70
CA GLY A 158 -6.24 0.97 0.94
C GLY A 158 -7.19 0.28 -0.04
N MET A 159 -8.27 -0.33 0.46
CA MET A 159 -9.32 -0.97 -0.33
C MET A 159 -10.70 -0.46 0.11
N ILE A 160 -11.39 0.27 -0.78
CA ILE A 160 -12.73 0.82 -0.51
C ILE A 160 -13.74 0.04 -1.34
N VAL A 161 -14.55 -0.78 -0.68
CA VAL A 161 -15.58 -1.60 -1.31
C VAL A 161 -16.85 -0.78 -1.55
N MET A 162 -17.43 -0.92 -2.73
CA MET A 162 -18.66 -0.26 -3.16
C MET A 162 -19.75 -1.29 -3.47
N GLU A 163 -20.98 -0.98 -3.08
CA GLU A 163 -22.16 -1.79 -3.37
C GLU A 163 -22.90 -1.33 -4.62
N GLY A 164 -23.63 -2.26 -5.23
CA GLY A 164 -24.58 -2.00 -6.29
C GLY A 164 -25.83 -1.27 -5.79
N TYR A 165 -26.61 -0.74 -6.74
CA TYR A 165 -27.95 -0.23 -6.46
C TYR A 165 -28.90 -1.36 -6.10
#